data_AF-A0A2V1DXS2-F1
#
_entry.id   AF-A0A2V1DXS2-F1
#
_cell.length_a   1.000
_cell.length_b   1.000
_cell.length_c   1.000
_cell.angle_alpha   90.00
_cell.angle_beta   90.00
_cell.angle_gamma   90.00
#
_symmetry.space_group_name_H-M   'P 1'
#
loop_
_entity.id
_entity.type
_entity.pdbx_description
1 polymer ?
#
loop_
_entity_poly.entity_id
_entity_poly.type
_entity_poly.pdbx_seq_one_letter_code
_entity_poly.pdbx_strand_id
1 'polypeptide(L)'
;MAEKAHRKSPSPRGLLELPNEILLEIVFPLRIADLRRLGSVNHKFQRFTVDYLRRYVDKVKIFSLPNELLLAIAQYLGHQKDRSCLARASRRFYLLVMDYILRCNVRYGGSSLLNYAAKRNLNRMARTILYAGGDVNTQRGFRPSVIGRRPTPLATAALHGHEGMVKILLETGASHFIDGPLL
;
A
#
# COMPACT_ATOMS: atom_id res chain seq x y z
N MET A 1 -58.73 -44.37 -28.10
CA MET A 1 -57.88 -44.49 -26.89
C MET A 1 -56.50 -44.00 -27.28
N ALA A 2 -56.10 -42.81 -26.83
CA ALA A 2 -54.83 -42.19 -27.15
C ALA A 2 -54.06 -41.95 -25.85
N GLU A 3 -52.97 -42.69 -25.67
CA GLU A 3 -52.14 -42.71 -24.48
C GLU A 3 -51.26 -41.46 -24.46
N LYS A 4 -51.60 -40.48 -23.60
CA LYS A 4 -50.78 -39.28 -23.38
C LYS A 4 -49.51 -39.69 -22.63
N ALA A 5 -48.42 -39.84 -23.37
CA ALA A 5 -47.07 -39.97 -22.84
C ALA A 5 -46.74 -38.75 -21.96
N HIS A 6 -46.74 -38.97 -20.65
CA HIS A 6 -46.32 -38.00 -19.64
C HIS A 6 -44.80 -37.82 -19.75
N ARG A 7 -44.34 -36.88 -20.57
CA ARG A 7 -42.93 -36.44 -20.56
C ARG A 7 -42.68 -35.77 -19.21
N LYS A 8 -42.14 -36.52 -18.24
CA LYS A 8 -41.53 -35.97 -17.02
C LYS A 8 -40.49 -34.95 -17.47
N SER A 9 -40.73 -33.68 -17.17
CA SER A 9 -39.73 -32.64 -17.27
C SER A 9 -38.49 -33.06 -16.46
N PRO A 10 -37.26 -32.97 -17.02
CA PRO A 10 -36.07 -33.31 -16.28
C PRO A 10 -35.99 -32.40 -15.05
N SER A 11 -35.90 -33.02 -13.87
CA SER A 11 -35.81 -32.29 -12.61
C SER A 11 -34.58 -31.38 -12.65
N PRO A 12 -34.62 -30.14 -12.13
CA PRO A 12 -33.50 -29.19 -12.17
C PRO A 12 -32.36 -29.57 -11.20
N ARG A 13 -32.16 -30.87 -10.95
CA ARG A 13 -31.24 -31.44 -9.95
C ARG A 13 -29.82 -31.63 -10.47
N GLY A 14 -29.60 -31.57 -11.79
CA GLY A 14 -28.29 -31.85 -12.39
C GLY A 14 -27.15 -31.05 -11.77
N LEU A 15 -27.33 -29.73 -11.58
CA LEU A 15 -26.30 -28.86 -10.97
C LEU A 15 -26.10 -29.14 -9.47
N LEU A 16 -27.16 -29.53 -8.76
CA LEU A 16 -27.14 -29.80 -7.32
C LEU A 16 -26.51 -31.16 -6.98
N GLU A 17 -26.40 -32.06 -7.95
CA GLU A 17 -25.76 -33.37 -7.78
C GLU A 17 -24.29 -33.40 -8.21
N LEU A 18 -23.79 -32.33 -8.83
CA LEU A 18 -22.39 -32.25 -9.27
C LEU A 18 -21.41 -32.43 -8.08
N PRO A 19 -20.33 -33.21 -8.28
CA PRO A 19 -19.22 -33.26 -7.34
C PRO A 19 -18.59 -31.88 -7.12
N ASN A 20 -18.06 -31.63 -5.94
CA ASN A 20 -17.45 -30.33 -5.62
C ASN A 20 -16.25 -30.03 -6.53
N GLU A 21 -15.57 -31.05 -7.03
CA GLU A 21 -14.46 -30.96 -7.97
C GLU A 21 -14.88 -30.29 -9.28
N ILE A 22 -16.05 -30.65 -9.81
CA ILE A 22 -16.61 -30.04 -11.02
C ILE A 22 -17.12 -28.62 -10.71
N LEU A 23 -17.64 -28.39 -9.51
CA LEU A 23 -18.04 -27.06 -9.08
C LEU A 23 -16.84 -26.11 -8.99
N LEU A 24 -15.65 -26.58 -8.63
CA LEU A 24 -14.42 -25.76 -8.62
C LEU A 24 -14.12 -25.19 -10.00
N GLU A 25 -14.15 -26.03 -11.05
CA GLU A 25 -13.92 -25.61 -12.43
C GLU A 25 -14.95 -24.59 -12.90
N ILE A 26 -16.22 -24.77 -12.52
CA ILE A 26 -17.31 -23.85 -12.89
C ILE A 26 -17.14 -22.49 -12.22
N VAL A 27 -16.73 -22.46 -10.94
CA VAL A 27 -16.64 -21.21 -10.20
C VAL A 27 -15.30 -20.50 -10.32
N PHE A 28 -14.25 -21.19 -10.76
CA PHE A 28 -12.91 -20.63 -10.95
C PHE A 28 -12.90 -19.33 -11.79
N PRO A 29 -13.59 -19.25 -12.95
CA PRO A 29 -13.65 -18.01 -13.74
C PRO A 29 -14.67 -16.98 -13.23
N LEU A 30 -15.49 -17.30 -12.22
CA LEU A 30 -16.56 -16.40 -11.77
C LEU A 30 -16.02 -15.25 -10.91
N ARG A 31 -16.64 -14.07 -11.06
CA ARG A 31 -16.39 -12.95 -10.15
C ARG A 31 -16.95 -13.26 -8.76
N ILE A 32 -16.36 -12.66 -7.72
CA ILE A 32 -16.81 -12.82 -6.33
C ILE A 32 -18.31 -12.51 -6.15
N ALA A 33 -18.84 -11.52 -6.88
CA ALA A 33 -20.26 -11.19 -6.83
C ALA A 33 -21.15 -12.33 -7.36
N ASP A 34 -20.74 -12.98 -8.45
CA ASP A 34 -21.48 -14.06 -9.09
C ASP A 34 -21.37 -15.36 -8.26
N LEU A 35 -20.22 -15.61 -7.64
CA LEU A 35 -20.00 -16.65 -6.62
C LEU A 35 -20.94 -16.48 -5.41
N ARG A 36 -21.11 -15.25 -4.90
CA ARG A 36 -22.04 -14.95 -3.80
C ARG A 36 -23.48 -15.16 -4.20
N ARG A 37 -23.86 -14.76 -5.42
CA ARG A 37 -25.19 -15.04 -5.98
C ARG A 37 -25.43 -16.54 -6.08
N LEU A 38 -24.48 -17.32 -6.60
CA LEU A 38 -24.55 -18.78 -6.63
C LEU A 38 -24.76 -19.38 -5.23
N GLY A 39 -24.04 -18.85 -4.22
CA GLY A 39 -24.21 -19.25 -2.83
C GLY A 39 -25.61 -18.97 -2.27
N SER A 40 -26.32 -17.95 -2.77
CA SER A 40 -27.69 -17.63 -2.33
C SER A 40 -28.78 -18.52 -2.92
N VAL A 41 -28.46 -19.33 -3.95
CA VAL A 41 -29.45 -20.16 -4.65
C VAL A 41 -29.87 -21.37 -3.82
N ASN A 42 -28.95 -22.00 -3.07
CA ASN A 42 -29.22 -23.21 -2.31
C ASN A 42 -28.17 -23.44 -1.21
N HIS A 43 -28.55 -24.06 -0.09
CA HIS A 43 -27.67 -24.40 1.04
C HIS A 43 -26.40 -25.20 0.64
N LYS A 44 -26.46 -26.12 -0.34
CA LYS A 44 -25.28 -26.84 -0.84
C LYS A 44 -24.27 -25.86 -1.45
N PHE A 45 -24.75 -25.00 -2.35
CA PHE A 45 -23.92 -23.97 -2.98
C PHE A 45 -23.47 -22.92 -1.98
N GLN A 46 -24.28 -22.57 -0.99
CA GLN A 46 -23.88 -21.68 0.09
C GLN A 46 -22.67 -22.24 0.84
N ARG A 47 -22.73 -23.53 1.22
CA ARG A 47 -21.66 -24.21 1.94
C ARG A 47 -20.39 -24.34 1.08
N PHE A 48 -20.55 -24.70 -0.19
CA PHE A 48 -19.46 -24.75 -1.17
C PHE A 48 -18.82 -23.36 -1.38
N THR A 49 -19.61 -22.33 -1.65
CA THR A 49 -19.12 -20.96 -1.87
C THR A 49 -18.38 -20.42 -0.65
N VAL A 50 -18.90 -20.65 0.56
CA VAL A 50 -18.21 -20.23 1.80
C VAL A 50 -16.86 -20.93 1.95
N ASP A 51 -16.80 -22.24 1.71
CA ASP A 51 -15.56 -23.02 1.79
C ASP A 51 -14.56 -22.62 0.69
N TYR A 52 -15.04 -22.43 -0.55
CA TYR A 52 -14.23 -21.97 -1.69
C TYR A 52 -13.63 -20.58 -1.43
N LEU A 53 -14.47 -19.62 -1.02
CA LEU A 53 -14.00 -18.26 -0.71
C LEU A 53 -12.97 -18.30 0.41
N ARG A 54 -13.19 -19.09 1.47
CA ARG A 54 -12.24 -19.23 2.58
C ARG A 54 -10.92 -19.86 2.13
N ARG A 55 -10.95 -20.90 1.31
CA ARG A 55 -9.76 -21.68 0.93
C ARG A 55 -8.93 -21.03 -0.16
N TYR A 56 -9.57 -20.45 -1.17
CA TYR A 56 -8.90 -20.03 -2.40
C TYR A 56 -8.89 -18.51 -2.58
N VAL A 57 -9.93 -17.81 -2.10
CA VAL A 57 -10.01 -16.35 -2.25
C VAL A 57 -9.42 -15.63 -1.04
N ASP A 58 -9.65 -16.11 0.18
CA ASP A 58 -9.20 -15.45 1.41
C ASP A 58 -7.75 -15.77 1.77
N LYS A 59 -7.26 -16.99 1.48
CA LYS A 59 -5.84 -17.33 1.66
C LYS A 59 -4.90 -16.57 0.71
N VAL A 60 -5.40 -16.12 -0.45
CA VAL A 60 -4.63 -15.40 -1.47
C VAL A 60 -4.92 -13.89 -1.43
N LYS A 61 -5.40 -13.36 -0.30
CA LYS A 61 -5.53 -11.91 -0.14
C LYS A 61 -4.18 -11.31 0.18
N ILE A 62 -3.75 -10.31 -0.60
CA ILE A 62 -2.55 -9.53 -0.29
C ILE A 62 -2.53 -9.02 1.16
N PHE A 63 -3.71 -8.78 1.76
CA PHE A 63 -3.86 -8.35 3.15
C PHE A 63 -3.58 -9.43 4.22
N SER A 64 -3.61 -10.72 3.85
CA SER A 64 -3.29 -11.83 4.77
C SER A 64 -1.82 -12.24 4.72
N LEU A 65 -1.04 -11.70 3.77
CA LEU A 65 0.39 -12.00 3.67
C LEU A 65 1.16 -11.54 4.93
N PRO A 66 2.19 -12.29 5.35
CA PRO A 66 3.15 -11.84 6.35
C PRO A 66 3.86 -10.54 5.93
N ASN A 67 4.41 -9.81 6.92
CA ASN A 67 5.04 -8.51 6.67
C ASN A 67 6.28 -8.64 5.77
N GLU A 68 6.97 -9.77 5.85
CA GLU A 68 8.17 -10.11 5.06
C GLU A 68 7.83 -10.21 3.58
N LEU A 69 6.73 -10.91 3.24
CA LEU A 69 6.28 -11.04 1.85
C LEU A 69 5.74 -9.72 1.31
N LEU A 70 5.01 -8.95 2.12
CA LEU A 70 4.57 -7.60 1.76
C LEU A 70 5.75 -6.67 1.48
N LEU A 71 6.79 -6.74 2.29
CA LEU A 71 8.01 -5.95 2.12
C LEU A 71 8.78 -6.40 0.87
N ALA A 72 8.89 -7.70 0.62
CA ALA A 72 9.50 -8.24 -0.60
C ALA A 72 8.78 -7.72 -1.85
N ILE A 73 7.43 -7.73 -1.86
CA ILE A 73 6.64 -7.14 -2.94
C ILE A 73 7.01 -5.66 -3.12
N ALA A 74 7.06 -4.89 -2.04
CA ALA A 74 7.42 -3.47 -2.10
C ALA A 74 8.85 -3.23 -2.61
N GLN A 75 9.79 -4.14 -2.36
CA GLN A 75 11.16 -4.09 -2.87
C GLN A 75 11.22 -4.32 -4.39
N TYR A 76 10.43 -5.28 -4.89
CA TYR A 76 10.34 -5.58 -6.32
C TYR A 76 9.64 -4.48 -7.14
N LEU A 77 8.84 -3.62 -6.52
CA LEU A 77 8.27 -2.45 -7.21
C LEU A 77 9.41 -1.49 -7.61
N GLY A 78 9.68 -1.37 -8.91
CA GLY A 78 10.78 -0.56 -9.44
C GLY A 78 10.57 0.96 -9.31
N HIS A 79 9.31 1.42 -9.34
CA HIS A 79 9.00 2.84 -9.22
C HIS A 79 8.54 3.25 -7.81
N GLN A 80 9.06 4.39 -7.34
CA GLN A 80 8.64 5.01 -6.07
C GLN A 80 7.13 5.28 -6.01
N LYS A 81 6.52 5.61 -7.17
CA LYS A 81 5.07 5.84 -7.29
C LYS A 81 4.28 4.60 -6.89
N ASP A 82 4.67 3.43 -7.38
CA ASP A 82 3.97 2.18 -7.11
C ASP A 82 4.09 1.77 -5.64
N ARG A 83 5.27 1.96 -5.05
CA ARG A 83 5.48 1.76 -3.61
C ARG A 83 4.57 2.66 -2.77
N SER A 84 4.43 3.93 -3.17
CA SER A 84 3.52 4.88 -2.51
C SER A 84 2.05 4.49 -2.67
N CYS A 85 1.65 4.03 -3.86
CA CYS A 85 0.31 3.50 -4.10
C CYS A 85 0.02 2.29 -3.20
N LEU A 86 0.96 1.33 -3.11
CA LEU A 86 0.85 0.17 -2.24
C LEU A 86 0.75 0.56 -0.76
N ALA A 87 1.59 1.50 -0.31
CA ALA A 87 1.54 2.03 1.05
C ALA A 87 0.16 2.63 1.38
N ARG A 88 -0.46 3.33 0.42
CA ARG A 88 -1.77 3.99 0.61
C ARG A 88 -2.96 3.02 0.54
N ALA A 89 -2.76 1.79 0.08
CA ALA A 89 -3.85 0.82 -0.05
C ALA A 89 -4.39 0.32 1.30
N SER A 90 -3.57 0.36 2.37
CA SER A 90 -4.01 -0.04 3.71
C SER A 90 -3.18 0.60 4.81
N ARG A 91 -3.75 0.78 6.00
CA ARG A 91 -3.00 1.30 7.16
C ARG A 91 -1.82 0.40 7.54
N ARG A 92 -1.98 -0.93 7.43
CA ARG A 92 -0.90 -1.90 7.70
C ARG A 92 0.24 -1.74 6.69
N PHE A 93 -0.11 -1.60 5.41
CA PHE A 93 0.87 -1.45 4.34
C PHE A 93 1.58 -0.11 4.45
N TYR A 94 0.85 0.94 4.83
CA TYR A 94 1.41 2.27 5.03
C TYR A 94 2.58 2.23 6.01
N LEU A 95 2.41 1.62 7.19
CA LEU A 95 3.47 1.59 8.20
C LEU A 95 4.71 0.85 7.70
N LEU A 96 4.55 -0.34 7.11
CA LEU A 96 5.67 -1.17 6.64
C LEU A 96 6.37 -0.57 5.41
N VAL A 97 5.59 -0.24 4.39
CA VAL A 97 6.12 0.22 3.10
C VAL A 97 6.67 1.64 3.25
N MET A 98 6.05 2.51 4.05
CA MET A 98 6.60 3.84 4.30
C MET A 98 7.91 3.77 5.08
N ASP A 99 8.02 2.93 6.12
CA ASP A 99 9.29 2.74 6.83
C ASP A 99 10.41 2.31 5.88
N TYR A 100 10.12 1.35 4.99
CA TYR A 100 11.05 0.95 3.93
C TYR A 100 11.43 2.10 2.97
N ILE A 101 10.44 2.85 2.46
CA ILE A 101 10.67 4.00 1.57
C ILE A 101 11.59 5.03 2.25
N LEU A 102 11.34 5.33 3.52
CA LEU A 102 12.13 6.31 4.27
C LEU A 102 13.57 5.83 4.49
N ARG A 103 13.78 4.57 4.88
CA ARG A 103 15.14 3.99 5.02
C ARG A 103 15.90 4.00 3.70
N CYS A 104 15.24 3.65 2.59
CA CYS A 104 15.85 3.74 1.26
C CYS A 104 16.18 5.20 0.89
N ASN A 105 15.34 6.15 1.26
CA ASN A 105 15.60 7.56 1.03
C ASN A 105 16.81 8.07 1.81
N VAL A 106 16.96 7.67 3.08
CA VAL A 106 18.14 7.97 3.88
C VAL A 106 19.39 7.37 3.24
N ARG A 107 19.35 6.08 2.89
CA ARG A 107 20.53 5.33 2.40
C ARG A 107 20.97 5.71 0.97
N TYR A 108 20.03 5.97 0.08
CA TYR A 108 20.33 6.16 -1.36
C TYR A 108 19.79 7.48 -1.94
N GLY A 109 18.78 8.07 -1.30
CA GLY A 109 18.15 9.32 -1.75
C GLY A 109 18.77 10.59 -1.16
N GLY A 110 19.79 10.45 -0.31
CA GLY A 110 20.42 11.54 0.44
C GLY A 110 19.41 12.34 1.26
N SER A 111 18.48 11.64 1.92
CA SER A 111 17.48 12.22 2.82
C SER A 111 16.54 13.26 2.17
N SER A 112 16.38 13.22 0.85
CA SER A 112 15.58 14.21 0.10
C SER A 112 14.12 14.33 0.56
N LEU A 113 13.55 13.29 1.18
CA LEU A 113 12.21 13.34 1.74
C LEU A 113 12.11 14.21 2.99
N LEU A 114 13.22 14.53 3.67
CA LEU A 114 13.23 15.42 4.82
C LEU A 114 12.87 16.85 4.42
N ASN A 115 13.39 17.34 3.29
CA ASN A 115 12.99 18.62 2.70
C ASN A 115 11.50 18.65 2.33
N TYR A 116 10.99 17.55 1.79
CA TYR A 116 9.55 17.42 1.53
C TYR A 116 8.73 17.42 2.83
N ALA A 117 9.20 16.71 3.87
CA ALA A 117 8.58 16.69 5.18
C ALA A 117 8.50 18.10 5.77
N ALA A 118 9.60 18.85 5.70
CA ALA A 118 9.70 20.21 6.18
C ALA A 118 8.70 21.14 5.49
N LYS A 119 8.66 21.13 4.15
CA LYS A 119 7.71 21.93 3.37
C LYS A 119 6.24 21.67 3.73
N ARG A 120 5.91 20.41 4.01
CA ARG A 120 4.53 19.95 4.27
C ARG A 120 4.19 19.84 5.77
N ASN A 121 5.08 20.24 6.67
CA ASN A 121 4.93 20.12 8.11
C ASN A 121 4.63 18.68 8.60
N LEU A 122 5.27 17.68 7.99
CA LEU A 122 5.05 16.26 8.29
C LEU A 122 5.95 15.77 9.44
N ASN A 123 5.70 16.26 10.65
CA ASN A 123 6.54 16.04 11.84
C ASN A 123 6.87 14.57 12.13
N ARG A 124 5.89 13.66 11.99
CA ARG A 124 6.11 12.22 12.22
C ARG A 124 7.12 11.63 11.22
N MET A 125 6.99 12.01 9.96
CA MET A 125 7.88 11.53 8.90
C MET A 125 9.28 12.11 9.06
N ALA A 126 9.40 13.40 9.40
CA ALA A 126 10.68 14.04 9.69
C ALA A 126 11.40 13.31 10.83
N ARG A 127 10.71 13.05 11.95
CA ARG A 127 11.26 12.26 13.06
C ARG A 127 11.72 10.88 12.63
N THR A 128 10.92 10.14 11.85
CA THR A 128 11.32 8.81 11.36
C THR A 128 12.58 8.87 10.49
N ILE A 129 12.72 9.87 9.63
CA ILE A 129 13.91 10.07 8.80
C ILE A 129 15.13 10.37 9.68
N LEU A 130 14.99 11.28 10.65
CA LEU A 130 16.08 11.69 11.55
C LEU A 130 16.52 10.52 12.45
N TYR A 131 15.59 9.77 13.03
CA TYR A 131 15.89 8.57 13.81
C TYR A 131 16.57 7.46 12.99
N ALA A 132 16.31 7.41 11.67
CA ALA A 132 16.98 6.47 10.78
C ALA A 132 18.39 6.94 10.36
N GLY A 133 18.91 8.04 10.91
CA GLY A 133 20.21 8.62 10.57
C GLY A 133 20.19 9.49 9.32
N GLY A 134 19.04 10.07 8.99
CA GLY A 134 18.92 11.02 7.88
C GLY A 134 19.77 12.27 8.10
N ASP A 135 20.37 12.77 7.02
CA ASP A 135 21.12 14.02 7.02
C ASP A 135 20.17 15.20 7.25
N VAL A 136 20.26 15.79 8.44
CA VAL A 136 19.45 16.91 8.90
C VAL A 136 19.67 18.18 8.06
N ASN A 137 20.84 18.33 7.44
CA ASN A 137 21.22 19.48 6.63
C ASN A 137 21.14 19.19 5.12
N THR A 138 20.45 18.12 4.73
CA THR A 138 20.35 17.72 3.32
C THR A 138 19.88 18.85 2.41
N GLN A 139 20.60 19.04 1.32
CA GLN A 139 20.23 19.97 0.26
C GLN A 139 19.48 19.27 -0.88
N ARG A 140 19.17 17.97 -0.75
CA ARG A 140 18.45 17.21 -1.79
C ARG A 140 16.94 17.37 -1.64
N GLY A 141 16.22 17.11 -2.75
CA GLY A 141 14.74 17.08 -2.78
C GLY A 141 14.10 18.22 -3.56
N PHE A 142 14.79 19.34 -3.70
CA PHE A 142 14.37 20.44 -4.57
C PHE A 142 15.42 20.78 -5.61
N ARG A 143 14.98 21.44 -6.68
CA ARG A 143 15.89 22.05 -7.66
C ARG A 143 16.61 23.25 -7.01
N PRO A 144 17.83 23.58 -7.47
CA PRO A 144 18.47 24.82 -7.09
C PRO A 144 17.54 26.02 -7.31
N SER A 145 17.58 26.97 -6.38
CA SER A 145 16.91 28.26 -6.53
C SER A 145 17.61 29.12 -7.61
N VAL A 146 17.05 30.28 -7.93
CA VAL A 146 17.61 31.24 -8.91
C VAL A 146 19.07 31.61 -8.57
N ILE A 147 19.41 31.63 -7.28
CA ILE A 147 20.76 31.91 -6.76
C ILE A 147 21.65 30.65 -6.67
N GLY A 148 21.27 29.55 -7.31
CA GLY A 148 22.05 28.29 -7.35
C GLY A 148 22.06 27.49 -6.05
N ARG A 149 21.55 28.04 -4.94
CA ARG A 149 21.50 27.33 -3.64
C ARG A 149 20.27 26.46 -3.53
N ARG A 150 20.42 25.30 -2.90
CA ARG A 150 19.31 24.42 -2.53
C ARG A 150 18.96 24.64 -1.06
N PRO A 151 17.67 24.79 -0.71
CA PRO A 151 17.28 25.00 0.68
C PRO A 151 17.52 23.75 1.51
N THR A 152 17.94 23.94 2.76
CA THR A 152 17.95 22.89 3.79
C THR A 152 16.54 22.67 4.33
N PRO A 153 16.29 21.57 5.06
CA PRO A 153 14.98 21.34 5.68
C PRO A 153 14.63 22.45 6.66
N LEU A 154 15.61 22.97 7.40
CA LEU A 154 15.43 24.06 8.36
C LEU A 154 15.00 25.36 7.66
N ALA A 155 15.72 25.77 6.60
CA ALA A 155 15.36 26.94 5.81
C ALA A 155 13.97 26.79 5.18
N THR A 156 13.63 25.58 4.72
CA THR A 156 12.31 25.27 4.14
C THR A 156 11.20 25.38 5.18
N ALA A 157 11.39 24.84 6.38
CA ALA A 157 10.42 24.91 7.48
C ALA A 157 10.20 26.36 7.94
N ALA A 158 11.29 27.13 8.07
CA ALA A 158 11.25 28.55 8.46
C ALA A 158 10.51 29.41 7.42
N LEU A 159 10.83 29.23 6.13
CA LEU A 159 10.17 29.93 5.02
C LEU A 159 8.64 29.74 5.03
N HIS A 160 8.17 28.57 5.44
CA HIS A 160 6.75 28.24 5.49
C HIS A 160 6.10 28.49 6.86
N GLY A 161 6.84 28.99 7.86
CA GLY A 161 6.31 29.28 9.19
C GLY A 161 6.00 28.05 10.05
N HIS A 162 6.62 26.90 9.77
CA HIS A 162 6.34 25.64 10.48
C HIS A 162 7.16 25.53 11.77
N GLU A 163 6.77 26.29 12.80
CA GLU A 163 7.50 26.39 14.09
C GLU A 163 7.80 25.03 14.72
N GLY A 164 6.81 24.13 14.79
CA GLY A 164 7.01 22.80 15.36
C GLY A 164 8.05 21.96 14.59
N MET A 165 8.13 22.13 13.27
CA MET A 165 9.15 21.48 12.45
C MET A 165 10.52 22.10 12.65
N VAL A 166 10.61 23.43 12.75
CA VAL A 166 11.86 24.15 13.06
C VAL A 166 12.43 23.64 14.38
N LYS A 167 11.59 23.52 15.42
CA LYS A 167 12.01 22.99 16.72
C LYS A 167 12.56 21.56 16.61
N ILE A 168 11.86 20.66 15.91
CA ILE A 168 12.35 19.27 15.70
C ILE A 168 13.72 19.27 15.03
N LEU A 169 13.91 20.08 13.99
CA LEU A 169 15.16 20.12 13.22
C LEU A 169 16.32 20.66 14.08
N LEU A 170 16.10 21.74 14.83
CA LEU A 170 17.09 22.31 15.74
C LEU A 170 17.47 21.36 16.86
N GLU A 171 16.50 20.67 17.47
CA GLU A 171 16.74 19.64 18.50
C GLU A 171 17.60 18.48 17.97
N THR A 172 17.50 18.18 16.67
CA THR A 172 18.32 17.15 16.01
C THR A 172 19.65 17.66 15.44
N GLY A 173 20.07 18.88 15.81
CA GLY A 173 21.36 19.43 15.42
C GLY A 173 21.42 20.01 14.01
N ALA A 174 20.29 20.45 13.44
CA ALA A 174 20.30 21.21 12.19
C ALA A 174 21.21 22.43 12.32
N SER A 175 22.17 22.59 11.42
CA SER A 175 23.07 23.73 11.43
C SER A 175 22.30 24.97 10.98
N HIS A 176 22.26 25.99 11.84
CA HIS A 176 21.67 27.28 11.52
C HIS A 176 22.49 28.08 10.49
N PHE A 177 23.75 27.67 10.29
CA PHE A 177 24.63 28.25 9.28
C PHE A 177 24.27 27.68 7.90
N ILE A 178 23.67 28.52 7.07
CA ILE A 178 23.78 28.36 5.62
C ILE A 178 25.23 28.70 5.32
N ASP A 179 26.11 27.71 5.18
CA ASP A 179 27.46 27.95 4.69
C ASP A 179 27.36 28.67 3.34
N GLY A 180 27.59 29.96 3.43
CA GLY A 180 27.52 30.90 2.36
C GLY A 180 28.60 31.91 2.65
N PRO A 181 29.59 32.08 1.77
CA PRO A 181 30.51 33.19 1.93
C PRO A 181 29.67 34.46 1.99
N LEU A 182 29.97 35.29 3.00
CA LEU A 182 29.56 36.67 3.06
C LEU A 182 30.16 37.36 1.82
N LEU A 183 29.37 37.47 0.75
CA LEU A 183 29.63 38.33 -0.40
C LEU A 183 28.32 38.99 -0.81
#